data_AF-A0A924AY73-F1
#
_entry.id   AF-A0A924AY73-F1
#
_cell.length_a   1.000
_cell.length_b   1.000
_cell.length_c   1.000
_cell.angle_alpha   90.00
_cell.angle_beta   90.00
_cell.angle_gamma   90.00
#
_symmetry.space_group_name_H-M   'P 1'
#
loop_
_entity.id
_entity.type
_entity.pdbx_description
1 polymer ?
#
loop_
_entity_poly.entity_id
_entity_poly.type
_entity_poly.pdbx_seq_one_letter_code
_entity_poly.pdbx_strand_id
1 'polypeptide(L)'
;MKVLKDLSALNEKKFWNVMIDKKWTYLNDQFGFGPHSPQDLPPNIAYMANDPYRSLAWALRNEGYIQKNSKPFFEFEWGAFFRLNLGFALTRSNFKKALSKGKKLASSKHASGLPGYRRSSV
;
A
#
# COMPACT_ATOMS: atom_id res chain seq x y z
N MET A 1 14.86 -14.76 -15.18
CA MET A 1 13.45 -14.41 -14.92
C MET A 1 12.66 -15.70 -14.73
N LYS A 2 11.76 -15.80 -13.75
CA LYS A 2 10.91 -16.99 -13.53
C LYS A 2 9.46 -16.64 -13.85
N VAL A 3 8.81 -17.41 -14.73
CA VAL A 3 7.38 -17.26 -15.04
C VAL A 3 6.56 -18.05 -14.01
N LEU A 4 5.63 -17.39 -13.32
CA LEU A 4 4.74 -18.03 -12.36
C LEU A 4 3.41 -18.47 -12.99
N LYS A 5 2.90 -17.71 -13.96
CA LYS A 5 1.70 -18.03 -14.75
C LYS A 5 1.83 -17.40 -16.12
N ASP A 6 1.58 -18.18 -17.17
CA ASP A 6 1.47 -17.70 -18.55
C ASP A 6 0.00 -17.43 -18.88
N LEU A 7 -0.30 -16.21 -19.33
CA LEU A 7 -1.62 -15.74 -19.75
C LEU A 7 -1.61 -15.18 -21.18
N SER A 8 -0.54 -15.43 -21.95
CA SER A 8 -0.35 -14.89 -23.31
C SER A 8 -1.42 -15.30 -24.32
N ALA A 9 -2.14 -16.40 -24.06
CA ALA A 9 -3.25 -16.86 -24.89
C ALA A 9 -4.57 -16.07 -24.67
N LEU A 10 -4.64 -15.20 -23.65
CA LEU A 10 -5.84 -14.41 -23.37
C LEU A 10 -5.85 -13.11 -24.16
N ASN A 11 -7.05 -12.66 -24.57
CA ASN A 11 -7.23 -11.28 -25.01
C ASN A 11 -7.15 -10.31 -23.81
N GLU A 12 -6.98 -9.02 -24.09
CA GLU A 12 -6.76 -7.99 -23.07
C GLU A 12 -7.84 -7.98 -21.97
N LYS A 13 -9.12 -8.04 -22.36
CA LYS A 13 -10.24 -8.04 -21.39
C LYS A 13 -10.17 -9.25 -20.45
N LYS A 14 -9.97 -10.45 -20.99
CA LYS A 14 -9.84 -11.67 -20.18
C LYS A 14 -8.58 -11.64 -19.31
N PHE A 15 -7.49 -11.12 -19.83
CA PHE A 15 -6.24 -10.93 -19.09
C PHE A 15 -6.47 -10.06 -17.85
N TRP A 16 -7.04 -8.86 -18.00
CA TRP A 16 -7.26 -7.96 -16.87
C TRP A 16 -8.26 -8.50 -15.84
N ASN A 17 -9.31 -9.20 -16.29
CA ASN A 17 -10.22 -9.87 -15.36
C ASN A 17 -9.45 -10.86 -14.46
N VAL A 18 -8.56 -11.68 -15.03
CA VAL A 18 -7.73 -12.60 -14.25
C VAL A 18 -6.80 -11.85 -13.29
N MET A 19 -6.14 -10.78 -13.75
CA MET A 19 -5.23 -9.98 -12.91
C MET A 19 -5.93 -9.38 -11.69
N ILE A 20 -7.15 -8.85 -11.89
CA ILE A 20 -7.97 -8.25 -10.84
C ILE A 20 -8.49 -9.34 -9.88
N ASP A 21 -9.08 -10.42 -10.40
CA ASP A 21 -9.63 -11.51 -9.59
C ASP A 21 -8.57 -12.18 -8.72
N LYS A 22 -7.36 -12.33 -9.26
CA LYS A 22 -6.22 -12.91 -8.53
C LYS A 22 -5.53 -11.92 -7.60
N LYS A 23 -5.95 -10.65 -7.56
CA LYS A 23 -5.30 -9.57 -6.80
C LYS A 23 -3.82 -9.46 -7.15
N TRP A 24 -3.50 -9.55 -8.44
CA TRP A 24 -2.16 -9.32 -8.98
C TRP A 24 -1.92 -7.88 -9.41
N THR A 25 -2.95 -7.04 -9.30
CA THR A 25 -2.91 -5.61 -9.59
C THR A 25 -3.40 -4.80 -8.41
N TYR A 26 -2.84 -3.61 -8.27
CA TYR A 26 -3.33 -2.58 -7.37
C TYR A 26 -3.65 -1.35 -8.22
N LEU A 27 -4.94 -1.04 -8.36
CA LEU A 27 -5.45 -0.03 -9.29
C LEU A 27 -5.90 1.23 -8.57
N ASN A 28 -5.39 1.50 -7.38
CA ASN A 28 -5.63 2.76 -6.70
C ASN A 28 -4.45 3.71 -6.95
N ASP A 29 -4.76 4.99 -7.08
CA ASP A 29 -3.77 6.05 -7.27
C ASP A 29 -3.02 6.42 -5.97
N GLN A 30 -2.10 7.39 -6.07
CA GLN A 30 -1.29 7.89 -4.96
C GLN A 30 -2.09 8.59 -3.86
N PHE A 31 -3.31 9.02 -4.17
CA PHE A 31 -4.23 9.63 -3.21
C PHE A 31 -5.11 8.57 -2.54
N GLY A 32 -5.06 7.33 -3.01
CA GLY A 32 -5.84 6.20 -2.52
C GLY A 32 -7.22 6.07 -3.15
N PHE A 33 -7.50 6.77 -4.25
CA PHE A 33 -8.74 6.60 -4.99
C PHE A 33 -8.61 5.47 -6.00
N GLY A 34 -9.73 4.79 -6.25
CA GLY A 34 -9.82 3.66 -7.17
C GLY A 34 -10.91 2.68 -6.73
N PRO A 35 -10.96 1.49 -7.38
CA PRO A 35 -10.06 1.05 -8.44
C PRO A 35 -10.30 1.84 -9.74
N HIS A 36 -9.22 2.28 -10.38
CA HIS A 36 -9.21 2.89 -11.71
C HIS A 36 -9.15 1.83 -12.81
N SER A 37 -9.28 2.24 -14.07
CA SER A 37 -9.18 1.32 -15.20
C SER A 37 -7.74 0.82 -15.34
N PRO A 38 -7.49 -0.43 -15.75
CA PRO A 38 -6.13 -0.89 -16.03
C PRO A 38 -5.39 -0.06 -17.10
N GLN A 39 -6.13 0.61 -17.99
CA GLN A 39 -5.59 1.54 -18.99
C GLN A 39 -5.01 2.81 -18.36
N ASP A 40 -5.35 3.12 -17.11
CA ASP A 40 -4.80 4.25 -16.36
C ASP A 40 -3.47 3.90 -15.68
N LEU A 41 -3.01 2.64 -15.77
CA LEU A 41 -1.69 2.26 -15.30
C LEU A 41 -0.61 3.03 -16.08
N PRO A 42 0.45 3.48 -15.40
CA PRO A 42 1.52 4.20 -16.07
C PRO A 42 2.19 3.31 -17.13
N PRO A 43 2.60 3.89 -18.27
CA PRO A 43 3.14 3.13 -19.40
C PRO A 43 4.45 2.39 -19.07
N ASN A 44 5.16 2.86 -18.03
CA ASN A 44 6.32 2.17 -17.48
C ASN A 44 6.59 2.63 -16.04
N ILE A 45 7.53 1.94 -15.39
CA ILE A 45 7.91 2.13 -13.98
C ILE A 45 8.35 3.57 -13.66
N ALA A 46 8.94 4.30 -14.62
CA ALA A 46 9.42 5.66 -14.39
C ALA A 46 8.29 6.68 -14.17
N TYR A 47 7.07 6.36 -14.62
CA TYR A 47 5.87 7.20 -14.45
C TYR A 47 5.03 6.82 -13.23
N MET A 48 5.51 5.91 -12.37
CA MET A 48 4.77 5.60 -11.13
C MET A 48 4.73 6.81 -10.20
N ALA A 49 3.51 7.19 -9.81
CA ALA A 49 3.30 8.24 -8.85
C ALA A 49 3.76 7.84 -7.44
N ASN A 50 4.26 8.81 -6.68
CA ASN A 50 4.67 8.58 -5.30
C ASN A 50 3.48 8.71 -4.34
N ASP A 51 3.13 7.62 -3.65
CA ASP A 51 2.24 7.66 -2.48
C ASP A 51 3.06 7.89 -1.19
N PRO A 52 3.01 9.07 -0.56
CA PRO A 52 3.78 9.35 0.64
C PRO A 52 3.32 8.52 1.84
N TYR A 53 2.06 8.08 1.90
CA TYR A 53 1.55 7.25 3.00
C TYR A 53 2.01 5.80 2.86
N ARG A 54 2.14 5.30 1.62
CA ARG A 54 2.81 4.02 1.35
C ARG A 54 4.27 4.04 1.78
N SER A 55 4.96 5.17 1.57
CA SER A 55 6.34 5.37 2.03
C SER A 55 6.44 5.40 3.56
N LEU A 56 5.47 6.02 4.24
CA LEU A 56 5.37 5.99 5.70
C LEU A 56 5.18 4.57 6.24
N ALA A 57 4.28 3.78 5.63
CA ALA A 57 4.07 2.38 6.00
C ALA A 57 5.34 1.55 5.83
N TRP A 58 6.10 1.77 4.74
CA TRP A 58 7.40 1.12 4.54
C TRP A 58 8.38 1.46 5.66
N ALA A 59 8.51 2.75 6.00
CA ALA A 59 9.45 3.22 7.02
C ALA A 59 9.13 2.62 8.40
N LEU A 60 7.84 2.60 8.78
CA LEU A 60 7.39 2.02 10.05
C LEU A 60 7.60 0.50 10.11
N ARG A 61 7.46 -0.20 8.98
CA ARG A 61 7.83 -1.61 8.86
C ARG A 61 9.33 -1.79 9.06
N ASN A 62 10.17 -0.96 8.44
CA ASN A 62 11.63 -1.02 8.59
C ASN A 62 12.07 -0.75 10.04
N GLU A 63 11.33 0.07 10.77
CA GLU A 63 11.53 0.32 12.21
C GLU A 63 10.84 -0.70 13.13
N GLY A 64 10.20 -1.75 12.58
CA GLY A 64 9.62 -2.86 13.36
C GLY A 64 8.23 -2.61 13.95
N TYR A 65 7.60 -1.46 13.67
CA TYR A 65 6.23 -1.14 14.13
C TYR A 65 5.15 -1.87 13.32
N ILE A 66 5.48 -2.31 12.11
CA ILE A 66 4.62 -3.14 11.26
C ILE A 66 5.38 -4.42 10.93
N GLN A 67 4.81 -5.58 11.27
CA GLN A 67 5.44 -6.86 10.97
C GLN A 67 5.32 -7.21 9.49
N LYS A 68 6.31 -7.93 8.97
CA LYS A 68 6.25 -8.46 7.59
C LYS A 68 5.02 -9.37 7.47
N ASN A 69 4.23 -9.15 6.43
CA ASN A 69 3.06 -9.96 6.12
C ASN A 69 3.17 -10.48 4.67
N SER A 70 2.59 -11.65 4.39
CA SER A 70 2.57 -12.24 3.04
C SER A 70 1.42 -11.72 2.18
N LYS A 71 0.45 -11.02 2.78
CA LYS A 71 -0.68 -10.41 2.07
C LYS A 71 -0.16 -9.41 1.03
N PRO A 72 -0.52 -9.55 -0.26
CA PRO A 72 -0.17 -8.57 -1.28
C PRO A 72 -0.67 -7.17 -0.90
N PHE A 73 0.13 -6.16 -1.23
CA PHE A 73 -0.24 -4.74 -1.06
C PHE A 73 -0.55 -4.31 0.38
N PHE A 74 -0.14 -5.07 1.40
CA PHE A 74 -0.51 -4.77 2.79
C PHE A 74 -0.04 -3.38 3.24
N GLU A 75 1.07 -2.87 2.71
CA GLU A 75 1.53 -1.53 3.04
C GLU A 75 0.65 -0.41 2.45
N PHE A 76 -0.14 -0.70 1.41
CA PHE A 76 -1.16 0.24 0.92
C PHE A 76 -2.38 0.31 1.86
N GLU A 77 -2.74 -0.81 2.51
CA GLU A 77 -3.76 -0.80 3.58
C GLU A 77 -3.31 0.06 4.77
N TRP A 78 -2.04 -0.08 5.17
CA TRP A 78 -1.42 0.79 6.16
C TRP A 78 -1.37 2.25 5.70
N GLY A 79 -1.02 2.50 4.43
CA GLY A 79 -1.05 3.83 3.84
C GLY A 79 -2.44 4.48 3.94
N ALA A 80 -3.49 3.75 3.59
CA ALA A 80 -4.88 4.21 3.72
C ALA A 80 -5.25 4.51 5.19
N PHE A 81 -4.84 3.65 6.13
CA PHE A 81 -5.03 3.90 7.55
C PHE A 81 -4.35 5.19 8.02
N PHE A 82 -3.08 5.42 7.66
CA PHE A 82 -2.40 6.66 8.03
C PHE A 82 -3.00 7.90 7.38
N ARG A 83 -3.47 7.80 6.14
CA ARG A 83 -4.15 8.88 5.42
C ARG A 83 -5.36 9.41 6.19
N LEU A 84 -6.13 8.51 6.80
CA LEU A 84 -7.31 8.88 7.59
C LEU A 84 -6.98 9.32 9.02
N ASN A 85 -5.88 8.84 9.61
CA ASN A 85 -5.63 8.97 11.06
C ASN A 85 -4.49 9.92 11.46
N LEU A 86 -3.68 10.38 10.50
CA LEU A 86 -2.62 11.36 10.79
C LEU A 86 -3.19 12.73 11.19
N GLY A 87 -4.42 13.08 10.78
CA GLY A 87 -5.05 14.37 11.07
C GLY A 87 -4.35 15.57 10.43
N PHE A 88 -3.48 15.32 9.44
CA PHE A 88 -2.88 16.33 8.58
C PHE A 88 -2.42 15.66 7.28
N ALA A 89 -2.33 16.44 6.19
CA ALA A 89 -1.80 15.96 4.93
C ALA A 89 -0.30 15.67 5.03
N LEU A 90 0.10 14.45 4.71
CA LEU A 90 1.51 14.05 4.69
C LEU A 90 2.23 14.65 3.48
N THR A 91 3.35 15.32 3.75
CA THR A 91 4.24 15.89 2.74
C THR A 91 5.69 15.52 3.06
N ARG A 92 6.61 15.79 2.14
CA ARG A 92 8.05 15.55 2.36
C ARG A 92 8.59 16.33 3.56
N SER A 93 8.15 17.57 3.76
CA SER A 93 8.65 18.45 4.83
C SER A 93 8.19 18.00 6.22
N ASN A 94 7.02 17.36 6.33
CA ASN A 94 6.49 16.90 7.61
C ASN A 94 6.66 15.39 7.86
N PHE A 95 7.43 14.69 7.02
CA PHE A 95 7.58 13.23 7.10
C PHE A 95 8.09 12.76 8.47
N LYS A 96 9.08 13.44 9.08
CA LYS A 96 9.59 13.10 10.41
C LYS A 96 8.50 13.20 11.49
N LYS A 97 7.61 14.19 11.39
CA LYS A 97 6.44 14.34 12.28
C LYS A 97 5.45 13.19 12.06
N ALA A 98 5.17 12.85 10.81
CA ALA A 98 4.28 11.75 10.46
C ALA A 98 4.82 10.40 10.91
N LEU A 99 6.14 10.18 10.84
CA LEU A 99 6.81 8.99 11.36
C LEU A 99 6.59 8.85 12.87
N SER A 100 6.82 9.92 13.64
CA SER A 100 6.56 9.93 15.09
C SER A 100 5.10 9.64 15.44
N LYS A 101 4.14 10.28 14.75
CA LYS A 101 2.70 10.00 14.96
C LYS A 101 2.31 8.60 14.50
N GLY A 102 2.86 8.15 13.38
CA GLY A 102 2.63 6.84 12.78
C GLY A 102 3.01 5.69 13.69
N LYS A 103 4.13 5.81 14.44
CA LYS A 103 4.52 4.83 15.48
C LYS A 103 3.42 4.61 16.53
N LYS A 104 2.86 5.71 17.04
CA LYS A 104 1.77 5.68 18.02
C LYS A 104 0.50 5.06 17.43
N LEU A 105 0.14 5.45 16.20
CA LEU A 105 -1.02 4.93 15.49
C LEU A 105 -0.89 3.42 15.21
N ALA A 106 0.27 2.98 14.72
CA ALA A 106 0.54 1.58 14.40
C ALA A 106 0.48 0.65 15.61
N SER A 107 0.79 1.17 16.79
CA SER A 107 0.69 0.43 18.05
C SER A 107 -0.71 0.46 18.68
N SER A 108 -1.58 1.38 18.23
CA SER A 108 -2.89 1.62 18.83
C SER A 108 -3.92 0.54 18.48
N LYS A 109 -4.97 0.43 19.30
CA LYS A 109 -6.09 -0.50 19.03
C LYS A 109 -6.78 -0.24 17.68
N HIS A 110 -6.74 0.98 17.16
CA HIS A 110 -7.33 1.33 15.86
C HIS A 110 -6.66 0.59 14.70
N ALA A 111 -5.41 0.16 14.85
CA ALA A 111 -4.69 -0.62 13.84
C ALA A 111 -4.88 -2.14 13.99
N SER A 112 -5.69 -2.62 14.95
CA SER A 112 -5.78 -4.05 15.28
C SER A 112 -6.27 -4.96 14.15
N GLY A 113 -7.04 -4.42 13.21
CA GLY A 113 -7.48 -5.15 12.02
C GLY A 113 -6.46 -5.19 10.88
N LEU A 114 -5.32 -4.50 11.00
CA LEU A 114 -4.36 -4.38 9.91
C LEU A 114 -3.36 -5.54 9.88
N PRO A 115 -2.98 -6.01 8.68
CA PRO A 115 -2.00 -7.07 8.50
C PRO A 115 -0.65 -6.68 9.10
N GLY A 116 -0.09 -7.57 9.94
CA GLY A 116 1.19 -7.32 10.60
C GLY A 116 1.11 -6.38 11.80
N TYR A 117 -0.09 -6.05 12.29
CA TYR A 117 -0.27 -5.35 13.55
C TYR A 117 0.37 -6.12 14.72
N ARG A 118 1.07 -5.37 15.58
CA ARG A 118 1.51 -5.85 16.89
C ARG A 118 1.10 -4.82 17.91
N ARG A 119 0.34 -5.26 18.91
CA ARG A 119 0.05 -4.42 20.07
C ARG A 119 1.36 -4.16 20.81
N SER A 120 1.68 -2.89 21.03
CA SER A 120 2.84 -2.56 21.87
C SER A 120 2.52 -2.96 23.31
N SER A 121 3.48 -3.61 23.97
CA SER A 121 3.36 -4.13 25.34
C SER A 121 3.71 -3.09 26.41
N VAL A 122 3.75 -1.80 26.06
CA VAL A 122 4.13 -0.71 26.97
C VAL A 122 2.88 -0.08 27.57
#